data_AF-A0A367R0X1-F1
#
_entry.id   AF-A0A367R0X1-F1
#
_cell.length_a   1.000
_cell.length_b   1.000
_cell.length_c   1.000
_cell.angle_alpha   90.00
_cell.angle_beta   90.00
_cell.angle_gamma   90.00
#
_symmetry.space_group_name_H-M   'P 1'
#
loop_
_entity.id
_entity.type
_entity.pdbx_description
1 polymer ?
#
loop_
_entity_poly.entity_id
_entity_poly.type
_entity_poly.pdbx_seq_one_letter_code
_entity_poly.pdbx_strand_id
1 'polypeptide(L)'
;MMKLANPLYYPLAVLAGGISLIVGVRFLQLPSPIMLPIATGIAVAGSNFLKSREPKYLELNNPELEREITSVKTSALALANKSNELRLEVKNLLTDSFQMELLAAVQMSCDRALEVPAKIDNLAWRLQGSNSLLSLSELQQQLAEVQHKHRSSSGVAKQHLSQLADSLKRNIQLAQEGQDTRIAQIVSISTQIQDSAGVLQRLQNKLHTSDLTDSEQINQLQLLSDELSSFQENIDLLVRK
;
A
#
# COMPACT_ATOMS: atom_id res chain seq x y z
N MET A 1 -16.95 -6.92 -14.46
CA MET A 1 -16.53 -6.44 -15.80
C MET A 1 -15.22 -5.70 -15.68
N MET A 2 -14.11 -6.26 -16.19
CA MET A 2 -12.82 -5.55 -16.25
C MET A 2 -12.95 -4.33 -17.18
N LYS A 3 -12.97 -3.12 -16.63
CA LYS A 3 -12.79 -1.89 -17.42
C LYS A 3 -11.31 -1.77 -17.76
N LEU A 4 -10.93 -2.20 -18.98
CA LEU A 4 -9.59 -1.96 -19.51
C LEU A 4 -9.25 -0.47 -19.38
N ALA A 5 -8.06 -0.16 -18.87
CA ALA A 5 -7.54 1.20 -18.88
C ALA A 5 -7.45 1.70 -20.33
N ASN A 6 -7.98 2.89 -20.61
CA ASN A 6 -7.83 3.48 -21.93
C ASN A 6 -6.38 4.01 -22.05
N PRO A 7 -5.55 3.49 -22.98
CA PRO A 7 -4.13 3.82 -23.07
C PRO A 7 -3.87 5.31 -23.30
N LEU A 8 -4.82 6.04 -23.90
CA LEU A 8 -4.71 7.47 -24.18
C LEU A 8 -4.59 8.34 -22.91
N TYR A 9 -5.01 7.83 -21.76
CA TYR A 9 -4.84 8.52 -20.48
C TYR A 9 -3.45 8.31 -19.85
N TYR A 10 -2.62 7.41 -20.40
CA TYR A 10 -1.32 7.03 -19.85
C TYR A 10 -0.20 7.28 -20.87
N PRO A 11 0.31 8.52 -20.97
CA PRO A 11 1.28 8.90 -22.00
C PRO A 11 2.56 8.05 -21.98
N LEU A 12 2.99 7.55 -20.81
CA LEU A 12 4.10 6.61 -20.68
C LEU A 12 3.82 5.24 -21.32
N ALA A 13 2.58 4.75 -21.24
CA ALA A 13 2.18 3.49 -21.86
C ALA A 13 2.10 3.61 -23.39
N VAL A 14 1.65 4.77 -23.90
CA VAL A 14 1.68 5.10 -25.33
C VAL A 14 3.12 5.18 -25.84
N LEU A 15 4.03 5.76 -25.04
CA LEU A 15 5.45 5.86 -25.37
C LEU A 15 6.11 4.47 -25.46
N ALA A 16 5.85 3.58 -24.50
CA ALA A 16 6.35 2.21 -24.53
C ALA A 16 5.84 1.41 -25.76
N GLY A 17 4.55 1.54 -26.10
CA GLY A 17 4.00 0.95 -27.33
C GLY A 17 4.63 1.53 -28.61
N GLY A 18 4.88 2.84 -28.64
CA GLY A 18 5.56 3.51 -29.75
C GLY A 18 7.01 3.04 -29.94
N ILE A 19 7.77 2.89 -28.85
CA ILE A 19 9.13 2.35 -28.89
C ILE A 19 9.12 0.91 -29.41
N SER A 20 8.21 0.07 -28.92
CA SER A 20 8.15 -1.33 -29.36
C SER A 20 7.85 -1.43 -30.87
N LEU A 21 6.96 -0.58 -31.39
CA LEU A 21 6.64 -0.51 -32.82
C LEU A 21 7.89 -0.18 -33.65
N ILE A 22 8.66 0.82 -33.24
CA ILE A 22 9.88 1.25 -33.94
C ILE A 22 10.96 0.16 -33.88
N VAL A 23 11.18 -0.45 -32.71
CA VAL A 23 12.17 -1.52 -32.55
C VAL A 23 11.77 -2.75 -33.37
N GLY A 24 10.50 -3.17 -33.33
CA GLY A 24 10.05 -4.35 -34.05
C GLY A 24 10.08 -4.19 -35.58
N VAL A 25 9.65 -3.03 -36.10
CA VAL A 25 9.64 -2.78 -37.56
C VAL A 25 11.03 -2.46 -38.09
N ARG A 26 11.84 -1.69 -37.35
CA ARG A 26 13.08 -1.12 -37.87
C ARG A 26 14.33 -1.92 -37.51
N PHE A 27 14.36 -2.58 -36.36
CA PHE A 27 15.50 -3.39 -35.91
C PHE A 27 15.27 -4.89 -36.08
N LEU A 28 14.04 -5.39 -35.83
CA LEU A 28 13.70 -6.80 -36.05
C LEU A 28 13.08 -7.08 -37.44
N GLN A 29 12.88 -6.06 -38.29
CA GLN A 29 12.32 -6.18 -39.64
C GLN A 29 10.97 -6.92 -39.71
N LEU A 30 10.18 -6.86 -38.63
CA LEU A 30 8.88 -7.51 -38.59
C LEU A 30 7.85 -6.73 -39.42
N PRO A 31 6.94 -7.42 -40.14
CA PRO A 31 5.90 -6.76 -40.91
C PRO A 31 5.01 -5.86 -40.05
N SER A 32 4.80 -4.62 -40.50
CA SER A 32 3.91 -3.64 -39.84
C SER A 32 2.53 -4.16 -39.43
N PRO A 33 1.80 -4.98 -40.23
CA PRO A 33 0.49 -5.50 -39.81
C PRO A 33 0.54 -6.44 -38.60
N ILE A 34 1.71 -7.02 -38.27
CA ILE A 34 1.92 -7.87 -37.09
C ILE A 34 2.33 -7.03 -35.88
N MET A 35 3.16 -6.00 -36.10
CA MET A 35 3.65 -5.15 -35.01
C MET A 35 2.59 -4.21 -34.43
N LEU A 36 1.62 -3.77 -35.23
CA LEU A 36 0.55 -2.87 -34.82
C LEU A 36 -0.32 -3.44 -33.67
N PRO A 37 -0.84 -4.69 -33.74
CA PRO A 37 -1.57 -5.29 -32.62
C PRO A 37 -0.67 -5.58 -31.40
N ILE A 38 0.61 -5.92 -31.60
CA ILE A 38 1.57 -6.15 -30.51
C ILE A 38 1.83 -4.85 -29.72
N ALA A 39 2.10 -3.75 -30.42
CA ALA A 39 2.31 -2.44 -29.81
C ALA A 39 1.06 -1.95 -29.05
N THR A 40 -0.12 -2.19 -29.61
CA THR A 40 -1.40 -1.90 -28.95
C THR A 40 -1.56 -2.74 -27.68
N GLY A 41 -1.21 -4.01 -27.73
CA GLY A 41 -1.20 -4.90 -26.57
C GLY A 41 -0.25 -4.43 -25.47
N ILE A 42 0.95 -3.97 -25.84
CA ILE A 42 1.94 -3.41 -24.90
C ILE A 42 1.43 -2.11 -24.27
N ALA A 43 0.81 -1.22 -25.04
CA ALA A 43 0.22 0.01 -24.51
C ALA A 43 -0.95 -0.28 -23.54
N VAL A 44 -1.80 -1.25 -23.87
CA VAL A 44 -2.91 -1.68 -22.99
C VAL A 44 -2.37 -2.34 -21.71
N ALA A 45 -1.42 -3.26 -21.83
CA ALA A 45 -0.78 -3.91 -20.68
C ALA A 45 -0.05 -2.90 -19.79
N GLY A 46 0.70 -1.99 -20.40
CA GLY A 46 1.39 -0.89 -19.70
C GLY A 46 0.41 0.06 -19.01
N SER A 47 -0.71 0.40 -19.65
CA SER A 47 -1.74 1.26 -19.06
C SER A 47 -2.46 0.60 -17.88
N ASN A 48 -2.74 -0.71 -17.94
CA ASN A 48 -3.25 -1.44 -16.79
C ASN A 48 -2.23 -1.55 -15.66
N PHE A 49 -0.94 -1.72 -15.98
CA PHE A 49 0.14 -1.74 -14.99
C PHE A 49 0.30 -0.38 -14.30
N LEU A 50 0.28 0.72 -15.06
CA LEU A 50 0.31 2.09 -14.54
C LEU A 50 -0.95 2.41 -13.72
N LYS A 51 -2.13 2.05 -14.21
CA LYS A 51 -3.41 2.20 -13.47
C LYS A 51 -3.44 1.39 -12.17
N SER A 52 -2.80 0.21 -12.14
CA SER A 52 -2.67 -0.56 -10.89
C SER A 52 -1.76 0.12 -9.86
N ARG A 53 -0.90 1.03 -10.31
CA ARG A 53 0.00 1.83 -9.47
C ARG A 53 -0.54 3.20 -9.12
N GLU A 54 -1.62 3.66 -9.75
CA GLU A 54 -2.29 4.89 -9.33
C GLU A 54 -2.99 4.69 -7.98
N PRO A 55 -2.83 5.61 -7.02
CA PRO A 55 -3.71 5.67 -5.88
C PRO A 55 -5.11 5.99 -6.42
N LYS A 56 -6.07 5.05 -6.26
CA LYS A 56 -7.47 5.41 -6.42
C LYS A 56 -7.75 6.53 -5.43
N TYR A 57 -8.32 7.64 -5.88
CA TYR A 57 -8.87 8.65 -4.99
C TYR A 57 -9.82 7.94 -4.03
N LEU A 58 -9.47 8.03 -2.76
CA LEU A 58 -10.04 7.24 -1.70
C LEU A 58 -11.05 8.19 -1.07
N GLU A 59 -12.31 8.22 -1.53
CA GLU A 59 -13.38 9.02 -0.91
C GLU A 59 -13.68 8.51 0.53
N LEU A 60 -12.75 8.69 1.46
CA LEU A 60 -13.00 8.50 2.87
C LEU A 60 -13.70 9.74 3.39
N ASN A 61 -14.68 9.54 4.26
CA ASN A 61 -15.29 10.61 5.06
C ASN A 61 -14.30 11.25 6.07
N ASN A 62 -13.01 10.91 5.97
CA ASN A 62 -11.91 11.47 6.76
C ASN A 62 -10.70 11.77 5.85
N PRO A 63 -10.46 13.05 5.52
CA PRO A 63 -9.35 13.45 4.65
C PRO A 63 -7.97 13.21 5.27
N GLU A 64 -7.87 13.18 6.60
CA GLU A 64 -6.60 12.88 7.29
C GLU A 64 -6.21 11.41 7.05
N LEU A 65 -7.15 10.49 7.21
CA LEU A 65 -6.91 9.07 6.99
C LEU A 65 -6.58 8.77 5.51
N GLU A 66 -7.24 9.45 4.56
CA GLU A 66 -6.90 9.36 3.14
C GLU A 66 -5.46 9.81 2.86
N ARG A 67 -5.04 10.94 3.45
CA ARG A 67 -3.67 11.46 3.30
C ARG A 67 -2.64 10.46 3.83
N GLU A 68 -2.88 9.92 5.03
CA GLU A 68 -1.95 8.96 5.65
C GLU A 68 -1.88 7.65 4.85
N ILE A 69 -3.02 7.11 4.38
CA ILE A 69 -3.03 5.90 3.53
C ILE A 69 -2.26 6.14 2.22
N THR A 70 -2.43 7.31 1.60
CA THR A 70 -1.73 7.65 0.34
C THR A 70 -0.22 7.78 0.56
N SER A 71 0.18 8.40 1.67
CA SER A 71 1.58 8.50 2.09
C SER A 71 2.19 7.10 2.30
N VAL A 72 1.51 6.26 3.09
CA VAL A 72 1.92 4.88 3.36
C VAL A 72 2.01 4.05 2.07
N LYS A 73 1.06 4.19 1.16
CA LYS A 73 1.10 3.52 -0.15
C LYS A 73 2.32 3.94 -0.97
N THR A 74 2.67 5.22 -0.95
CA THR A 74 3.85 5.74 -1.66
C THR A 74 5.13 5.13 -1.09
N SER A 75 5.25 5.09 0.24
CA SER A 75 6.37 4.44 0.94
C SER A 75 6.44 2.94 0.67
N ALA A 76 5.29 2.26 0.64
CA ALA A 76 5.19 0.83 0.30
C ALA A 76 5.67 0.56 -1.13
N LEU A 77 5.29 1.40 -2.10
CA LEU A 77 5.74 1.29 -3.49
C LEU A 77 7.26 1.50 -3.61
N ALA A 78 7.82 2.46 -2.87
CA ALA A 78 9.26 2.68 -2.81
C ALA A 78 9.99 1.45 -2.22
N LEU A 79 9.49 0.89 -1.12
CA LEU A 79 10.00 -0.34 -0.52
C LEU A 79 9.94 -1.51 -1.52
N ALA A 80 8.82 -1.69 -2.20
CA ALA A 80 8.64 -2.75 -3.20
C ALA A 80 9.62 -2.61 -4.36
N ASN A 81 9.84 -1.39 -4.88
CA ASN A 81 10.81 -1.17 -5.95
C ASN A 81 12.24 -1.54 -5.51
N LYS A 82 12.68 -1.05 -4.33
CA LYS A 82 14.00 -1.41 -3.78
C LYS A 82 14.13 -2.92 -3.50
N SER A 83 13.07 -3.54 -3.01
CA SER A 83 13.04 -4.99 -2.76
C SER A 83 13.17 -5.78 -4.06
N ASN A 84 12.54 -5.31 -5.14
CA ASN A 84 12.68 -5.95 -6.45
C ASN A 84 14.12 -5.83 -6.99
N GLU A 85 14.78 -4.70 -6.79
CA GLU A 85 16.18 -4.50 -7.18
C GLU A 85 17.08 -5.49 -6.44
N LEU A 86 16.98 -5.54 -5.11
CA LEU A 86 17.75 -6.47 -4.27
C LEU A 86 17.46 -7.94 -4.62
N ARG A 87 16.20 -8.28 -4.89
CA ARG A 87 15.79 -9.62 -5.30
C ARG A 87 16.48 -10.07 -6.59
N LEU A 88 16.58 -9.18 -7.58
CA LEU A 88 17.25 -9.48 -8.86
C LEU A 88 18.75 -9.68 -8.64
N GLU A 89 19.36 -8.88 -7.77
CA GLU A 89 20.77 -9.02 -7.40
C GLU A 89 21.05 -10.35 -6.70
N VAL A 90 20.27 -10.68 -5.67
CA VAL A 90 20.35 -11.94 -4.93
C VAL A 90 20.16 -13.14 -5.87
N LYS A 91 19.26 -13.05 -6.84
CA LYS A 91 19.06 -14.10 -7.85
C LYS A 91 20.30 -14.33 -8.71
N ASN A 92 21.02 -13.27 -9.06
CA ASN A 92 22.27 -13.40 -9.80
C ASN A 92 23.34 -14.06 -8.91
N LEU A 93 23.47 -13.62 -7.66
CA LEU A 93 24.42 -14.20 -6.68
C LEU A 93 24.12 -15.67 -6.34
N LEU A 94 22.85 -16.10 -6.37
CA LEU A 94 22.44 -17.49 -6.18
C LEU A 94 23.02 -18.44 -7.22
N THR A 95 23.39 -17.93 -8.41
CA THR A 95 23.96 -18.75 -9.48
C THR A 95 25.45 -19.05 -9.22
N ASP A 96 26.13 -18.21 -8.43
CA ASP A 96 27.59 -18.22 -8.25
C ASP A 96 28.05 -18.55 -6.81
N SER A 97 27.14 -18.64 -5.82
CA SER A 97 27.50 -18.78 -4.40
C SER A 97 27.14 -20.13 -3.76
N PHE A 98 27.91 -20.51 -2.73
CA PHE A 98 27.66 -21.68 -1.89
C PHE A 98 26.59 -21.47 -0.80
N GLN A 99 26.09 -20.25 -0.61
CA GLN A 99 25.15 -19.91 0.47
C GLN A 99 23.70 -19.76 -0.02
N MET A 100 23.19 -20.84 -0.61
CA MET A 100 21.85 -20.84 -1.18
C MET A 100 20.75 -20.55 -0.15
N GLU A 101 20.91 -20.98 1.11
CA GLU A 101 19.89 -20.82 2.15
C GLU A 101 19.71 -19.36 2.59
N LEU A 102 20.80 -18.64 2.86
CA LEU A 102 20.75 -17.21 3.23
C LEU A 102 20.18 -16.38 2.09
N LEU A 103 20.66 -16.59 0.86
CA LEU A 103 20.18 -15.84 -0.29
C LEU A 103 18.71 -16.17 -0.61
N ALA A 104 18.26 -17.41 -0.44
CA ALA A 104 16.85 -17.76 -0.55
C ALA A 104 15.98 -17.06 0.51
N ALA A 105 16.46 -16.96 1.76
CA ALA A 105 15.75 -16.23 2.81
C ALA A 105 15.60 -14.73 2.46
N VAL A 106 16.68 -14.09 2.01
CA VAL A 106 16.64 -12.69 1.55
C VAL A 106 15.69 -12.52 0.36
N GLN A 107 15.72 -13.45 -0.60
CA GLN A 107 14.82 -13.43 -1.74
C GLN A 107 13.35 -13.54 -1.29
N MET A 108 13.04 -14.44 -0.37
CA MET A 108 11.69 -14.64 0.17
C MET A 108 11.18 -13.38 0.90
N SER A 109 12.05 -12.74 1.69
CA SER A 109 11.74 -11.46 2.33
C SER A 109 11.51 -10.38 1.27
N CYS A 110 12.30 -10.30 0.21
CA CYS A 110 12.04 -9.35 -0.87
C CYS A 110 10.70 -9.61 -1.56
N ASP A 111 10.35 -10.88 -1.83
CA ASP A 111 9.06 -11.25 -2.43
C ASP A 111 7.87 -10.80 -1.57
N ARG A 112 7.95 -10.98 -0.24
CA ARG A 112 6.93 -10.49 0.71
C ARG A 112 6.80 -8.96 0.70
N ALA A 113 7.92 -8.24 0.57
CA ALA A 113 7.89 -6.77 0.49
C ALA A 113 7.20 -6.27 -0.81
N LEU A 114 7.23 -7.06 -1.90
CA LEU A 114 6.50 -6.74 -3.13
C LEU A 114 4.98 -6.80 -2.96
N GLU A 115 4.49 -7.59 -2.00
CA GLU A 115 3.05 -7.71 -1.73
C GLU A 115 2.50 -6.56 -0.87
N VAL A 116 3.36 -5.85 -0.15
CA VAL A 116 2.96 -4.80 0.81
C VAL A 116 2.05 -3.75 0.17
N PRO A 117 2.33 -3.17 -1.01
CA PRO A 117 1.43 -2.20 -1.64
C PRO A 117 0.01 -2.73 -1.85
N ALA A 118 -0.14 -3.98 -2.29
CA ALA A 118 -1.44 -4.59 -2.50
C ALA A 118 -2.16 -4.86 -1.17
N LYS A 119 -1.41 -5.20 -0.11
CA LYS A 119 -1.92 -5.34 1.26
C LYS A 119 -2.46 -4.00 1.78
N ILE A 120 -1.77 -2.88 1.53
CA ILE A 120 -2.26 -1.54 1.87
C ILE A 120 -3.53 -1.18 1.09
N ASP A 121 -3.59 -1.50 -0.20
CA ASP A 121 -4.81 -1.25 -1.00
C ASP A 121 -6.03 -2.01 -0.46
N ASN A 122 -5.84 -3.26 -0.05
CA ASN A 122 -6.90 -4.05 0.59
C ASN A 122 -7.33 -3.47 1.94
N LEU A 123 -6.37 -3.01 2.75
CA LEU A 123 -6.66 -2.33 4.01
C LEU A 123 -7.48 -1.06 3.76
N ALA A 124 -7.05 -0.22 2.81
CA ALA A 124 -7.75 1.00 2.45
C ALA A 124 -9.21 0.73 2.05
N TRP A 125 -9.44 -0.33 1.26
CA TRP A 125 -10.79 -0.74 0.88
C TRP A 125 -11.63 -1.21 2.09
N ARG A 126 -11.06 -1.94 3.04
CA ARG A 126 -11.73 -2.32 4.29
C ARG A 126 -12.08 -1.10 5.15
N LEU A 127 -11.19 -0.11 5.20
CA LEU A 127 -11.39 1.14 5.95
C LEU A 127 -12.47 2.03 5.30
N GLN A 128 -12.68 1.92 3.99
CA GLN A 128 -13.84 2.52 3.30
C GLN A 128 -15.13 1.73 3.52
N GLY A 129 -15.08 0.41 3.34
CA GLY A 129 -16.24 -0.48 3.41
C GLY A 129 -16.79 -0.69 4.83
N SER A 130 -15.98 -0.37 5.84
CA SER A 130 -16.46 -0.05 7.18
C SER A 130 -17.10 1.35 7.15
N ASN A 131 -18.17 1.48 6.36
CA ASN A 131 -19.19 2.50 6.55
C ASN A 131 -19.57 2.42 8.02
N SER A 132 -18.96 3.28 8.83
CA SER A 132 -19.35 3.48 10.21
C SER A 132 -20.86 3.60 10.16
N LEU A 133 -21.58 2.71 10.85
CA LEU A 133 -23.05 2.70 10.88
C LEU A 133 -23.63 4.09 11.20
N LEU A 134 -22.78 4.97 11.75
CA LEU A 134 -23.03 6.35 12.09
C LEU A 134 -21.82 7.18 11.63
N SER A 135 -21.97 8.10 10.67
CA SER A 135 -20.89 9.03 10.34
C SER A 135 -20.72 10.08 11.45
N LEU A 136 -19.48 10.47 11.74
CA LEU A 136 -19.19 11.44 12.81
C LEU A 136 -19.86 12.80 12.54
N SER A 137 -19.89 13.23 11.28
CA SER A 137 -20.53 14.48 10.85
C SER A 137 -22.05 14.43 11.03
N GLU A 138 -22.71 13.34 10.63
CA GLU A 138 -24.16 13.19 10.82
C GLU A 138 -24.51 13.15 12.31
N LEU A 139 -23.73 12.44 13.14
CA LEU A 139 -23.95 12.39 14.58
C LEU A 139 -23.82 13.77 15.24
N GLN A 140 -22.82 14.56 14.84
CA GLN A 140 -22.63 15.92 15.33
C GLN A 140 -23.78 16.84 14.89
N GLN A 141 -24.25 16.71 13.65
CA GLN A 141 -25.40 17.46 13.14
C GLN A 141 -26.69 17.10 13.91
N GLN A 142 -26.94 15.80 14.14
CA GLN A 142 -28.08 15.34 14.92
C GLN A 142 -28.01 15.84 16.36
N LEU A 143 -26.82 15.86 16.98
CA LEU A 143 -26.65 16.40 18.32
C LEU A 143 -26.98 17.89 18.38
N ALA A 144 -26.53 18.67 17.39
CA ALA A 144 -26.85 20.10 17.30
C ALA A 144 -28.36 20.34 17.18
N GLU A 145 -29.06 19.54 16.36
CA GLU A 145 -30.51 19.62 16.19
C GLU A 145 -31.26 19.27 17.49
N VAL A 146 -30.85 18.18 18.17
CA VAL A 146 -31.43 17.76 19.45
C VAL A 146 -31.20 18.82 20.53
N GLN A 147 -30.00 19.41 20.59
CA GLN A 147 -29.70 20.50 21.53
C GLN A 147 -30.56 21.74 21.26
N HIS A 148 -30.80 22.08 19.99
CA HIS A 148 -31.69 23.18 19.62
C HIS A 148 -33.13 22.89 20.06
N LYS A 149 -33.67 21.70 19.75
CA LYS A 149 -35.02 21.27 20.16
C LYS A 149 -35.17 21.19 21.68
N HIS A 150 -34.11 20.83 22.40
CA HIS A 150 -34.11 20.76 23.86
C HIS A 150 -34.32 22.13 24.51
N ARG A 151 -33.83 23.22 23.89
CA ARG A 151 -33.99 24.60 24.42
C ARG A 151 -35.44 25.10 24.38
N SER A 152 -36.23 24.65 23.41
CA SER A 152 -37.64 25.04 23.26
C SER A 152 -38.64 24.01 23.83
N SER A 153 -38.15 22.89 24.36
CA SER A 153 -38.99 21.80 24.88
C SER A 153 -39.15 21.85 26.40
N SER A 154 -40.27 21.35 26.91
CA SER A 154 -40.57 21.24 28.35
C SER A 154 -41.14 19.86 28.71
N GLY A 155 -41.15 19.54 30.00
CA GLY A 155 -41.70 18.28 30.52
C GLY A 155 -40.99 17.03 30.00
N VAL A 156 -41.77 15.98 29.72
CA VAL A 156 -41.29 14.65 29.31
C VAL A 156 -40.51 14.68 27.98
N ALA A 157 -40.91 15.55 27.04
CA ALA A 157 -40.20 15.73 25.77
C ALA A 157 -38.76 16.22 25.99
N LYS A 158 -38.55 17.12 26.95
CA LYS A 158 -37.20 17.60 27.32
C LYS A 158 -36.34 16.46 27.88
N GLN A 159 -36.92 15.59 28.71
CA GLN A 159 -36.21 14.44 29.28
C GLN A 159 -35.77 13.45 28.20
N HIS A 160 -36.63 13.11 27.23
CA HIS A 160 -36.27 12.25 26.11
C HIS A 160 -35.20 12.87 25.20
N LEU A 161 -35.27 14.18 24.94
CA LEU A 161 -34.23 14.88 24.18
C LEU A 161 -32.89 14.90 24.92
N SER A 162 -32.89 15.01 26.25
CA SER A 162 -31.67 14.88 27.05
C SER A 162 -31.05 13.49 26.92
N GLN A 163 -31.85 12.43 27.04
CA GLN A 163 -31.40 11.05 26.89
C GLN A 163 -30.82 10.79 25.48
N LEU A 164 -31.47 11.32 24.45
CA LEU A 164 -31.00 11.22 23.07
C LEU A 164 -29.67 11.98 22.89
N ALA A 165 -29.56 13.20 23.43
CA ALA A 165 -28.32 13.97 23.38
C ALA A 165 -27.15 13.22 24.03
N ASP A 166 -27.39 12.57 25.18
CA ASP A 166 -26.35 11.79 25.86
C ASP A 166 -25.98 10.52 25.08
N SER A 167 -26.94 9.89 24.40
CA SER A 167 -26.64 8.77 23.50
C SER A 167 -25.83 9.20 22.28
N LEU A 168 -26.17 10.34 21.67
CA LEU A 168 -25.43 10.90 20.55
C LEU A 168 -24.00 11.26 20.95
N LYS A 169 -23.79 11.87 22.12
CA LYS A 169 -22.44 12.14 22.65
C LYS A 169 -21.61 10.87 22.81
N ARG A 170 -22.17 9.80 23.37
CA ARG A 170 -21.47 8.51 23.49
C ARG A 170 -21.10 7.94 22.12
N ASN A 171 -22.02 7.99 21.16
CA ASN A 171 -21.76 7.48 19.81
C ASN A 171 -20.71 8.31 19.06
N ILE A 172 -20.70 9.64 19.25
CA ILE A 172 -19.66 10.53 18.73
C ILE A 172 -18.30 10.13 19.29
N GLN A 173 -18.20 9.91 20.60
CA GLN A 173 -16.96 9.49 21.24
C GLN A 173 -16.46 8.14 20.67
N LEU A 174 -17.35 7.15 20.55
CA LEU A 174 -17.00 5.84 19.97
C LEU A 174 -16.54 5.95 18.51
N ALA A 175 -17.18 6.82 17.72
CA ALA A 175 -16.79 7.07 16.33
C ALA A 175 -15.41 7.74 16.24
N GLN A 176 -15.09 8.66 17.15
CA GLN A 176 -13.78 9.30 17.28
C GLN A 176 -12.69 8.30 17.69
N GLU A 177 -12.92 7.51 18.74
CA GLU A 177 -11.98 6.48 19.19
C GLU A 177 -11.68 5.46 18.07
N GLY A 178 -12.70 5.08 17.30
CA GLY A 178 -12.52 4.22 16.13
C GLY A 178 -11.69 4.88 15.02
N GLN A 179 -11.83 6.20 14.82
CA GLN A 179 -11.00 6.96 13.87
C GLN A 179 -9.55 7.03 14.32
N ASP A 180 -9.31 7.35 15.59
CA ASP A 180 -7.96 7.45 16.16
C ASP A 180 -7.25 6.09 16.10
N THR A 181 -7.97 5.01 16.36
CA THR A 181 -7.45 3.63 16.23
C THR A 181 -7.01 3.33 14.80
N ARG A 182 -7.81 3.71 13.79
CA ARG A 182 -7.46 3.53 12.37
C ARG A 182 -6.22 4.35 11.99
N ILE A 183 -6.12 5.61 12.45
CA ILE A 183 -4.94 6.45 12.21
C ILE A 183 -3.71 5.82 12.85
N ALA A 184 -3.79 5.40 14.12
CA ALA A 184 -2.68 4.74 14.81
C ALA A 184 -2.21 3.45 14.11
N GLN A 185 -3.15 2.66 13.56
CA GLN A 185 -2.83 1.48 12.75
C GLN A 185 -2.04 1.85 11.49
N ILE A 186 -2.47 2.89 10.75
CA ILE A 186 -1.76 3.36 9.55
C ILE A 186 -0.38 3.92 9.89
N VAL A 187 -0.26 4.69 10.97
CA VAL A 187 1.05 5.19 11.45
C VAL A 187 1.98 4.04 11.80
N SER A 188 1.49 3.03 12.51
CA SER A 188 2.27 1.83 12.85
C SER A 188 2.77 1.10 11.60
N ILE A 189 1.92 0.94 10.59
CA ILE A 189 2.31 0.37 9.29
C ILE A 189 3.38 1.23 8.61
N SER A 190 3.23 2.56 8.63
CA SER A 190 4.23 3.48 8.08
C SER A 190 5.59 3.28 8.72
N THR A 191 5.64 3.16 10.05
CA THR A 191 6.87 2.90 10.80
C THR A 191 7.51 1.58 10.36
N GLN A 192 6.73 0.49 10.30
CA GLN A 192 7.25 -0.82 9.89
C GLN A 192 7.80 -0.82 8.46
N ILE A 193 7.16 -0.10 7.53
CA ILE A 193 7.66 0.06 6.15
C ILE A 193 8.98 0.81 6.13
N GLN A 194 9.10 1.88 6.92
CA GLN A 194 10.33 2.67 7.00
C GLN A 194 11.48 1.87 7.62
N ASP A 195 11.21 1.11 8.68
CA ASP A 195 12.19 0.23 9.32
C ASP A 195 12.63 -0.88 8.35
N SER A 196 11.68 -1.49 7.63
CA SER A 196 11.96 -2.47 6.56
C SER A 196 12.87 -1.89 5.48
N ALA A 197 12.63 -0.65 5.04
CA ALA A 197 13.47 0.01 4.05
C ALA A 197 14.89 0.25 4.57
N GLY A 198 15.04 0.57 5.86
CA GLY A 198 16.34 0.72 6.52
C GLY A 198 17.11 -0.60 6.60
N VAL A 199 16.45 -1.70 6.96
CA VAL A 199 17.05 -3.05 6.96
C VAL A 199 17.43 -3.47 5.54
N LEU A 200 16.56 -3.23 4.56
CA LEU A 200 16.82 -3.60 3.18
C LEU A 200 18.05 -2.86 2.60
N GLN A 201 18.22 -1.59 2.94
CA GLN A 201 19.42 -0.84 2.60
C GLN A 201 20.68 -1.43 3.27
N ARG A 202 20.58 -1.84 4.54
CA ARG A 202 21.69 -2.49 5.26
C ARG A 202 22.06 -3.83 4.62
N LEU A 203 21.06 -4.64 4.24
CA LEU A 203 21.24 -5.91 3.52
C LEU A 203 21.97 -5.69 2.20
N GLN A 204 21.47 -4.78 1.37
CA GLN A 204 22.09 -4.46 0.08
C GLN A 204 23.56 -4.02 0.25
N ASN A 205 23.81 -3.08 1.16
CA ASN A 205 25.17 -2.61 1.40
C ASN A 205 26.10 -3.74 1.86
N LYS A 206 25.62 -4.63 2.74
CA LYS A 206 26.41 -5.79 3.19
C LYS A 206 26.68 -6.77 2.07
N LEU A 207 25.66 -7.15 1.28
CA LEU A 207 25.87 -8.06 0.14
C LEU A 207 26.91 -7.55 -0.86
N HIS A 208 27.01 -6.23 -1.07
CA HIS A 208 28.03 -5.65 -1.94
C HIS A 208 29.45 -5.65 -1.34
N THR A 209 29.57 -5.55 -0.01
CA THR A 209 30.88 -5.39 0.65
C THR A 209 31.39 -6.67 1.32
N SER A 210 30.50 -7.64 1.52
CA SER A 210 30.80 -8.77 2.38
C SER A 210 31.49 -9.92 1.67
N ASP A 211 32.43 -10.53 2.38
CA ASP A 211 33.00 -11.80 1.98
C ASP A 211 32.05 -12.92 2.39
N LEU A 212 31.41 -13.56 1.41
CA LEU A 212 30.50 -14.70 1.59
C LEU A 212 31.27 -16.01 1.91
N THR A 213 32.48 -15.93 2.44
CA THR A 213 33.19 -17.04 3.06
C THR A 213 33.47 -16.80 4.54
N ASP A 214 33.23 -15.59 5.03
CA ASP A 214 33.43 -15.18 6.43
C ASP A 214 32.16 -15.43 7.27
N SER A 215 32.28 -16.33 8.24
CA SER A 215 31.19 -16.72 9.14
C SER A 215 30.57 -15.56 9.93
N GLU A 216 31.34 -14.53 10.29
CA GLU A 216 30.80 -13.38 11.04
C GLU A 216 29.88 -12.54 10.15
N GLN A 217 30.30 -12.32 8.90
CA GLN A 217 29.55 -11.52 7.93
C GLN A 217 28.28 -12.24 7.47
N ILE A 218 28.33 -13.57 7.35
CA ILE A 218 27.16 -14.42 7.09
C ILE A 218 26.13 -14.27 8.21
N ASN A 219 26.57 -14.35 9.47
CA ASN A 219 25.68 -14.21 10.61
C ASN A 219 25.03 -12.83 10.65
N GLN A 220 25.77 -11.76 10.33
CA GLN A 220 25.20 -10.41 10.24
C GLN A 220 24.12 -10.31 9.14
N LEU A 221 24.32 -10.94 7.98
CA LEU A 221 23.33 -10.99 6.92
C LEU A 221 22.09 -11.79 7.33
N GLN A 222 22.26 -12.90 8.05
CA GLN A 222 21.14 -13.68 8.61
C GLN A 222 20.31 -12.82 9.58
N LEU A 223 20.96 -12.15 10.53
CA LEU A 223 20.27 -11.28 11.49
C LEU A 223 19.46 -10.17 10.80
N LEU A 224 20.02 -9.56 9.75
CA LEU A 224 19.30 -8.55 8.96
C LEU A 224 18.12 -9.16 8.18
N SER A 225 18.26 -10.39 7.67
CA SER A 225 17.18 -11.09 6.98
C SER A 225 16.03 -11.42 7.94
N ASP A 226 16.36 -11.86 9.15
CA ASP A 226 15.41 -12.15 10.22
C ASP A 226 14.70 -10.87 10.71
N GLU A 227 15.44 -9.76 10.86
CA GLU A 227 14.89 -8.44 11.20
C GLU A 227 13.88 -7.99 10.13
N LEU A 228 14.20 -8.16 8.84
CA LEU A 228 13.29 -7.83 7.75
C LEU A 228 12.04 -8.72 7.76
N SER A 229 12.18 -10.03 8.01
CA SER A 229 11.04 -10.95 8.10
C SER A 229 10.10 -10.56 9.25
N SER A 230 10.65 -10.19 10.40
CA SER A 230 9.87 -9.74 11.56
C SER A 230 9.01 -8.52 11.25
N PHE A 231 9.57 -7.51 10.57
CA PHE A 231 8.80 -6.33 10.17
C PHE A 231 7.68 -6.66 9.17
N GLN A 232 7.92 -7.62 8.26
CA GLN A 232 6.91 -8.07 7.31
C GLN A 232 5.77 -8.83 7.99
N GLU A 233 6.08 -9.67 8.97
CA GLU A 233 5.09 -10.34 9.81
C GLU A 233 4.25 -9.33 10.59
N ASN A 234 4.86 -8.29 11.14
CA ASN A 234 4.14 -7.21 11.81
C ASN A 234 3.20 -6.46 10.87
N ILE A 235 3.64 -6.13 9.65
CA ILE A 235 2.79 -5.52 8.63
C ILE A 235 1.60 -6.45 8.31
N ASP A 236 1.82 -7.74 8.16
CA ASP A 236 0.76 -8.71 7.89
C ASP A 236 -0.26 -8.80 9.03
N LEU A 237 0.19 -8.76 10.28
CA LEU A 237 -0.69 -8.71 11.45
C LEU A 237 -1.51 -7.42 11.48
N LEU A 238 -0.87 -6.27 11.20
CA LEU A 238 -1.53 -4.97 11.19
C LEU A 238 -2.53 -4.85 10.04
N VAL A 239 -2.28 -5.43 8.88
CA VAL A 239 -3.21 -5.39 7.75
C VAL A 239 -4.39 -6.35 7.93
N ARG A 240 -4.23 -7.45 8.69
CA ARG A 240 -5.29 -8.44 8.93
C ARG A 240 -6.27 -8.04 10.03
N LYS A 241 -5.82 -7.31 11.05
CA LYS A 241 -6.71 -6.72 12.08
C LYS A 241 -7.73 -5.79 11.40
#